data_AF-G2WT36-F1
#
_entry.id   AF-G2WT36-F1
#
_cell.length_a   1.000
_cell.length_b   1.000
_cell.length_c   1.000
_cell.angle_alpha   90.00
_cell.angle_beta   90.00
_cell.angle_gamma   90.00
#
_symmetry.space_group_name_H-M   'P 1'
#
loop_
_entity.id
_entity.type
_entity.pdbx_description
1 polymer ?
#
loop_
_entity_poly.entity_id
_entity_poly.type
_entity_poly.pdbx_seq_one_letter_code
_entity_poly.pdbx_strand_id
1 'polypeptide(L)'
;MLYDLSIPWSPSTTTRDLENTITFSAALGYNVIALNHIIDGPLPSTITNPLPKLDAGASSTSSSSSSSSSARAPHPANPTTPRRPTILHRATLVYSDPAQNHRMPSLAAAYDLLAVRPTNERAFTSACLALADPALISLDLTARFDFHFRPKPCMAAVARGLRFEICYAHALRAGGGPEAARKRAPIWQILNPRAGNVQASRINYQQNAMNMMGKGCVFKQ
;
A
#
# COMPACT_ATOMS: atom_id res chain seq x y z
N MET A 1 -18.78 -7.67 7.06
CA MET A 1 -18.53 -6.24 6.79
C MET A 1 -17.35 -6.14 5.85
N LEU A 2 -17.44 -5.30 4.81
CA LEU A 2 -16.40 -5.12 3.80
C LEU A 2 -15.70 -3.77 4.00
N TYR A 3 -14.37 -3.77 3.88
CA TYR A 3 -13.49 -2.62 4.13
C TYR A 3 -12.64 -2.34 2.90
N ASP A 4 -12.61 -1.08 2.44
CA ASP A 4 -11.58 -0.61 1.50
C ASP A 4 -10.69 0.41 2.21
N LEU A 5 -9.43 0.06 2.44
CA LEU A 5 -8.52 0.94 3.17
C LEU A 5 -7.70 1.85 2.25
N SER A 6 -7.85 1.74 0.92
CA SER A 6 -6.85 2.20 -0.05
C SER A 6 -7.34 3.20 -1.09
N ILE A 7 -8.48 3.88 -0.85
CA ILE A 7 -9.04 4.83 -1.80
C ILE A 7 -8.10 6.04 -1.94
N PRO A 8 -7.51 6.29 -3.11
CA PRO A 8 -6.55 7.38 -3.27
C PRO A 8 -7.25 8.74 -3.13
N TRP A 9 -6.61 9.66 -2.39
CA TRP A 9 -7.03 11.05 -2.29
C TRP A 9 -5.85 11.98 -2.48
N SER A 10 -6.09 13.12 -3.14
CA SER A 10 -5.13 14.22 -3.28
C SER A 10 -5.84 15.57 -3.06
N PRO A 11 -5.10 16.64 -2.73
CA PRO A 11 -5.66 17.99 -2.64
C PRO A 11 -6.32 18.49 -3.94
N SER A 12 -5.97 17.89 -5.08
CA SER A 12 -6.56 18.18 -6.39
C SER A 12 -7.86 17.40 -6.68
N THR A 13 -8.24 16.45 -5.82
CA THR A 13 -9.48 15.66 -5.99
C THR A 13 -10.68 16.56 -5.72
N THR A 14 -11.59 16.69 -6.70
CA THR A 14 -12.80 17.51 -6.52
C THR A 14 -13.79 16.84 -5.56
N THR A 15 -14.59 17.64 -4.85
CA THR A 15 -15.60 17.12 -3.92
C THR A 15 -16.60 16.19 -4.60
N ARG A 16 -16.99 16.51 -5.85
CA ARG A 16 -17.94 15.70 -6.62
C ARG A 16 -17.36 14.33 -6.99
N ASP A 17 -16.10 14.26 -7.41
CA ASP A 17 -15.45 12.99 -7.74
C ASP A 17 -15.29 12.11 -6.49
N LEU A 18 -15.00 12.73 -5.36
CA LEU A 18 -14.93 12.06 -4.07
C LEU A 18 -16.30 11.50 -3.66
N GLU A 19 -17.37 12.30 -3.75
CA GLU A 19 -18.75 11.86 -3.45
C GLU A 19 -19.22 10.73 -4.36
N ASN A 20 -18.90 10.80 -5.66
CA ASN A 20 -19.17 9.74 -6.61
C ASN A 20 -18.47 8.44 -6.20
N THR A 21 -17.19 8.51 -5.81
CA THR A 21 -16.40 7.36 -5.36
C THR A 21 -16.96 6.74 -4.09
N ILE A 22 -17.39 7.58 -3.13
CA ILE A 22 -18.01 7.13 -1.88
C ILE A 22 -19.35 6.44 -2.16
N THR A 23 -20.19 7.04 -3.02
CA THR A 23 -21.50 6.50 -3.39
C THR A 23 -21.36 5.18 -4.14
N PHE A 24 -20.41 5.10 -5.07
CA PHE A 24 -20.10 3.88 -5.79
C PHE A 24 -19.61 2.77 -4.85
N SER A 25 -18.74 3.10 -3.89
CA SER A 25 -18.28 2.16 -2.88
C SER A 25 -19.43 1.64 -2.01
N ALA A 26 -20.38 2.52 -1.64
CA ALA A 26 -21.58 2.12 -0.92
C ALA A 26 -22.45 1.15 -1.74
N ALA A 27 -22.61 1.41 -3.05
CA ALA A 27 -23.37 0.56 -3.97
C ALA A 27 -22.72 -0.82 -4.17
N LEU A 28 -21.39 -0.90 -4.11
CA LEU A 28 -20.63 -2.15 -4.12
C LEU A 28 -20.71 -2.93 -2.79
N GLY A 29 -21.30 -2.34 -1.74
CA GLY A 29 -21.46 -2.98 -0.43
C GLY A 29 -20.32 -2.77 0.55
N TYR A 30 -19.41 -1.80 0.31
CA TYR A 30 -18.40 -1.43 1.30
C TYR A 30 -19.05 -0.73 2.50
N ASN A 31 -18.73 -1.18 3.71
CA ASN A 31 -19.27 -0.61 4.95
C ASN A 31 -18.38 0.48 5.51
N VAL A 32 -17.07 0.33 5.32
CA VAL A 32 -16.05 1.25 5.80
C VAL A 32 -15.05 1.47 4.68
N ILE A 33 -14.71 2.74 4.46
CA ILE A 33 -13.73 3.14 3.47
C ILE A 33 -12.69 4.05 4.11
N ALA A 34 -11.44 3.99 3.69
CA ALA A 34 -10.40 4.90 4.13
C ALA A 34 -9.86 5.71 2.95
N LEU A 35 -9.86 7.03 3.11
CA LEU A 35 -9.26 7.97 2.18
C LEU A 35 -7.77 8.06 2.46
N ASN A 36 -6.98 7.64 1.49
CA ASN A 36 -5.55 7.53 1.60
C ASN A 36 -4.85 8.78 1.05
N HIS A 37 -4.19 9.51 1.95
CA HIS A 37 -3.29 10.61 1.63
C HIS A 37 -1.84 10.12 1.66
N ILE A 38 -1.15 10.18 0.52
CA ILE A 38 0.27 9.80 0.42
C ILE A 38 1.13 11.03 0.71
N ILE A 39 2.01 10.89 1.69
CA ILE A 39 2.99 11.92 2.06
C ILE A 39 4.36 11.44 1.62
N ASP A 40 5.04 12.25 0.82
CA ASP A 40 6.42 12.00 0.37
C ASP A 40 7.35 13.08 0.96
N GLY A 41 8.55 12.67 1.33
CA GLY A 41 9.54 13.54 1.96
C GLY A 41 9.36 13.78 3.46
N PRO A 42 10.11 14.74 4.03
CA PRO A 42 10.16 14.99 5.47
C PRO A 42 8.85 15.59 6.00
N LEU A 43 8.44 15.15 7.19
CA LEU A 43 7.21 15.61 7.81
C LEU A 43 7.28 17.12 8.19
N PRO A 44 6.27 17.92 7.81
CA PRO A 44 6.23 19.34 8.15
C PRO A 44 6.18 19.57 9.67
N SER A 45 6.47 20.80 10.12
CA SER A 45 6.42 21.18 11.53
C SER A 45 5.02 21.17 12.11
N THR A 46 4.05 21.58 11.31
CA THR A 46 2.63 21.54 11.65
C THR A 46 1.96 20.50 10.78
N ILE A 47 1.41 19.45 11.41
CA ILE A 47 0.66 18.40 10.72
C ILE A 47 -0.81 18.75 10.80
N THR A 48 -1.37 19.19 9.67
CA THR A 48 -2.82 19.41 9.51
C THR A 48 -3.35 18.36 8.54
N ASN A 49 -4.43 17.68 8.91
CA ASN A 49 -5.11 16.75 8.02
C ASN A 49 -5.93 17.54 6.98
N PRO A 50 -5.58 17.47 5.68
CA PRO A 50 -6.28 18.22 4.65
C PRO A 50 -7.56 17.53 4.17
N LEU A 51 -7.87 16.33 4.67
CA LEU A 51 -9.05 15.57 4.26
C LEU A 51 -10.33 16.26 4.75
N PRO A 52 -11.36 16.36 3.89
CA PRO A 52 -12.64 16.92 4.29
C PRO A 52 -13.23 16.11 5.44
N LYS A 53 -13.63 16.78 6.53
CA LYS A 53 -14.42 16.15 7.59
C LYS A 53 -15.83 15.92 7.03
N LEU A 54 -16.03 14.75 6.43
CA LEU A 54 -17.34 14.33 5.93
C LEU A 54 -18.10 13.73 7.11
N ASP A 55 -18.88 14.57 7.80
CA ASP A 55 -19.61 14.18 9.00
C ASP A 55 -20.43 12.91 8.74
N ALA A 56 -20.15 11.86 9.51
CA ALA A 56 -20.74 10.52 9.37
C ALA A 56 -22.22 10.44 9.82
N GLY A 57 -22.97 11.54 9.76
CA GLY A 57 -24.27 11.68 10.41
C GLY A 57 -25.22 12.68 9.79
N ALA A 58 -25.22 12.88 8.47
CA ALA A 58 -26.28 13.65 7.80
C ALA A 58 -27.55 12.81 7.59
N SER A 59 -28.20 12.44 8.68
CA SER A 59 -29.67 12.44 8.75
C SER A 59 -30.08 13.86 9.16
N SER A 60 -30.37 14.70 8.16
CA SER A 60 -31.18 15.95 8.19
C SER A 60 -31.05 16.93 9.37
N THR A 61 -30.62 18.17 9.10
CA THR A 61 -31.30 19.35 9.72
C THR A 61 -31.24 20.59 8.83
N SER A 62 -32.17 20.70 7.88
CA SER A 62 -32.82 21.97 7.59
C SER A 62 -34.13 22.01 8.38
N SER A 63 -34.18 22.94 9.33
CA SER A 63 -35.36 23.49 10.05
C SER A 63 -36.26 22.57 10.91
N SER A 64 -36.26 22.89 12.21
CA SER A 64 -37.39 22.98 13.15
C SER A 64 -38.21 21.75 13.58
N SER A 65 -38.46 21.74 14.91
CA SER A 65 -39.58 21.14 15.67
C SER A 65 -39.46 19.70 16.23
N SER A 66 -39.14 19.66 17.53
CA SER A 66 -39.83 18.95 18.64
C SER A 66 -40.27 17.47 18.57
N SER A 67 -39.96 16.80 19.69
CA SER A 67 -40.67 15.65 20.33
C SER A 67 -40.56 14.30 19.62
N SER A 68 -40.46 13.13 20.24
CA SER A 68 -40.41 12.66 21.64
C SER A 68 -40.01 11.18 21.61
N SER A 69 -39.50 10.67 22.73
CA SER A 69 -39.24 9.27 23.09
C SER A 69 -40.04 8.16 22.37
N SER A 70 -39.39 7.04 22.06
CA SER A 70 -39.82 5.70 22.51
C SER A 70 -38.83 4.62 22.10
N ALA A 71 -38.44 3.80 23.07
CA ALA A 71 -37.65 2.59 22.90
C ALA A 71 -38.30 1.61 21.91
N ARG A 72 -37.53 1.08 20.95
CA ARG A 72 -37.94 -0.10 20.17
C ARG A 72 -36.75 -1.01 19.91
N ALA A 73 -36.99 -2.29 20.21
CA ALA A 73 -36.08 -3.44 20.17
C ALA A 73 -35.32 -3.61 18.83
N PRO A 74 -34.14 -4.26 18.84
CA PRO A 74 -33.34 -4.47 17.63
C PRO A 74 -34.04 -5.48 16.71
N HIS A 75 -34.63 -4.98 15.62
CA HIS A 75 -35.13 -5.82 14.53
C HIS A 75 -33.97 -6.24 13.61
N PRO A 76 -33.99 -7.46 13.03
CA PRO A 76 -32.96 -7.94 12.12
C PRO A 76 -32.95 -7.10 10.85
N ALA A 77 -31.78 -6.55 10.52
CA ALA A 77 -31.60 -5.57 9.45
C ALA A 77 -31.92 -6.15 8.06
N ASN A 78 -32.84 -5.49 7.37
CA ASN A 78 -33.12 -5.69 5.95
C ASN A 78 -31.89 -5.22 5.13
N PRO A 79 -31.33 -6.02 4.20
CA PRO A 79 -30.05 -5.71 3.54
C PRO A 79 -30.11 -4.71 2.36
N THR A 80 -31.24 -4.01 2.12
CA THR A 80 -31.50 -3.38 0.81
C THR A 80 -31.40 -1.85 0.74
N THR A 81 -31.08 -1.13 1.81
CA THR A 81 -30.77 0.30 1.72
C THR A 81 -29.25 0.54 1.78
N PRO A 82 -28.63 1.14 0.74
CA PRO A 82 -27.21 1.43 0.74
C PRO A 82 -26.93 2.50 1.80
N ARG A 83 -26.50 2.06 2.99
CA ARG A 83 -26.07 2.93 4.07
C ARG A 83 -24.73 3.55 3.67
N ARG A 84 -24.59 4.87 3.83
CA ARG A 84 -23.33 5.58 3.59
C ARG A 84 -22.21 4.91 4.42
N PRO A 85 -21.06 4.57 3.81
CA PRO A 85 -19.98 3.91 4.52
C PRO A 85 -19.35 4.85 5.54
N THR A 86 -18.80 4.28 6.61
CA THR A 86 -17.96 5.02 7.56
C THR A 86 -16.66 5.40 6.86
N ILE A 87 -16.28 6.67 6.94
CA ILE A 87 -15.09 7.20 6.28
C ILE A 87 -13.98 7.33 7.32
N LEU A 88 -12.83 6.74 7.04
CA LEU A 88 -11.61 6.86 7.83
C LEU A 88 -10.57 7.67 7.06
N HIS A 89 -9.73 8.40 7.78
CA HIS A 89 -8.63 9.14 7.21
C HIS A 89 -7.33 8.36 7.38
N ARG A 90 -6.72 7.98 6.26
CA ARG A 90 -5.46 7.22 6.24
C ARG A 90 -4.32 8.09 5.71
N ALA A 91 -3.18 8.07 6.39
CA ALA A 91 -1.93 8.58 5.86
C ALA A 91 -1.01 7.42 5.45
N THR A 92 -0.47 7.45 4.24
CA THR A 92 0.64 6.57 3.82
C THR A 92 1.91 7.39 3.71
N LEU A 93 2.88 7.17 4.59
CA LEU A 93 4.17 7.84 4.52
C LEU A 93 5.17 7.05 3.69
N VAL A 94 5.78 7.67 2.68
CA VAL A 94 6.94 7.11 1.98
C VAL A 94 8.13 7.14 2.93
N TYR A 95 8.68 5.96 3.23
CA TYR A 95 9.61 5.77 4.33
C TYR A 95 10.96 5.27 3.81
N SER A 96 11.93 6.17 3.85
CA SER A 96 13.29 5.94 3.34
C SER A 96 14.34 5.97 4.46
N ASP A 97 14.27 6.93 5.38
CA ASP A 97 15.24 7.08 6.47
C ASP A 97 14.54 7.06 7.85
N PRO A 98 14.88 6.11 8.74
CA PRO A 98 14.36 6.10 10.10
C PRO A 98 14.70 7.36 10.91
N ALA A 99 15.82 8.04 10.62
CA ALA A 99 16.27 9.18 11.42
C ALA A 99 15.41 10.44 11.20
N GLN A 100 14.74 10.59 10.07
CA GLN A 100 14.00 11.82 9.74
C GLN A 100 12.57 11.86 10.29
N ASN A 101 12.13 10.80 10.96
CA ASN A 101 10.71 10.51 11.19
C ASN A 101 10.25 10.67 12.65
N HIS A 102 10.88 11.57 13.41
CA HIS A 102 10.52 11.84 14.81
C HIS A 102 9.09 12.37 15.02
N ARG A 103 8.46 12.92 13.97
CA ARG A 103 7.10 13.50 14.02
C ARG A 103 5.99 12.50 13.66
N MET A 104 6.33 11.22 13.50
CA MET A 104 5.34 10.16 13.23
C MET A 104 4.22 10.09 14.28
N PRO A 105 4.48 10.25 15.59
CA PRO A 105 3.41 10.21 16.59
C PRO A 105 2.39 11.35 16.41
N SER A 106 2.86 12.54 16.05
CA SER A 106 2.01 13.68 15.72
C SER A 106 1.20 13.42 14.45
N LEU A 107 1.75 12.69 13.47
CA LEU A 107 1.01 12.24 12.29
C LEU A 107 -0.07 11.22 12.65
N ALA A 108 0.28 10.23 13.49
CA ALA A 108 -0.66 9.22 13.98
C ALA A 108 -1.83 9.85 14.75
N ALA A 109 -1.61 10.95 15.47
CA ALA A 109 -2.67 11.66 16.17
C ALA A 109 -3.64 12.43 15.24
N ALA A 110 -3.22 12.76 14.00
CA ALA A 110 -4.00 13.54 13.05
C ALA A 110 -4.84 12.70 12.07
N TYR A 111 -4.59 11.39 11.99
CA TYR A 111 -5.23 10.45 11.07
C TYR A 111 -5.77 9.25 11.85
N ASP A 112 -6.81 8.59 11.34
CA ASP A 112 -7.38 7.39 11.97
C ASP A 112 -6.48 6.16 11.73
N LEU A 113 -5.82 6.13 10.58
CA LEU A 113 -4.95 5.02 10.17
C LEU A 113 -3.61 5.55 9.66
N LEU A 114 -2.53 4.97 10.16
CA LEU A 114 -1.18 5.25 9.68
C LEU A 114 -0.60 4.01 8.98
N ALA A 115 -0.20 4.21 7.73
CA ALA A 115 0.50 3.24 6.91
C ALA A 115 1.89 3.77 6.53
N VAL A 116 2.85 2.86 6.41
CA VAL A 116 4.24 3.18 6.06
C VAL A 116 4.61 2.41 4.79
N ARG A 117 5.18 3.11 3.80
CA ARG A 117 5.66 2.53 2.53
C ARG A 117 7.19 2.55 2.50
N PRO A 118 7.86 1.47 2.92
CA PRO A 118 9.32 1.40 2.94
C PRO A 118 9.90 1.31 1.53
N THR A 119 10.96 2.09 1.26
CA THR A 119 11.62 2.13 -0.07
C THR A 119 12.97 1.39 -0.13
N ASN A 120 13.56 1.06 1.01
CA ASN A 120 14.84 0.33 1.10
C ASN A 120 14.86 -0.69 2.26
N GLU A 121 15.87 -1.57 2.31
CA GLU A 121 15.95 -2.67 3.30
C GLU A 121 16.04 -2.15 4.75
N ARG A 122 16.76 -1.04 4.95
CA ARG A 122 16.95 -0.43 6.27
C ARG A 122 15.63 0.13 6.81
N ALA A 123 14.92 0.87 5.96
CA ALA A 123 13.58 1.37 6.24
C ALA A 123 12.61 0.21 6.51
N PHE A 124 12.61 -0.84 5.67
CA PHE A 124 11.76 -2.01 5.90
C PHE A 124 12.01 -2.66 7.26
N THR A 125 13.28 -2.88 7.62
CA THR A 125 13.66 -3.50 8.90
C THR A 125 13.25 -2.62 10.08
N SER A 126 13.47 -1.31 9.99
CA SER A 126 13.06 -0.35 11.03
C SER A 126 11.53 -0.29 11.19
N ALA A 127 10.79 -0.29 10.08
CA ALA A 127 9.33 -0.32 10.10
C ALA A 127 8.80 -1.59 10.80
N CYS A 128 9.44 -2.74 10.58
CA CYS A 128 9.05 -3.99 11.22
C CYS A 128 9.39 -4.07 12.71
N LEU A 129 10.56 -3.54 13.11
CA LEU A 129 11.13 -3.78 14.45
C LEU A 129 11.02 -2.60 15.41
N ALA A 130 11.14 -1.37 14.92
CA ALA A 130 11.31 -0.18 15.77
C ALA A 130 10.05 0.69 15.84
N LEU A 131 9.30 0.83 14.74
CA LEU A 131 8.13 1.71 14.70
C LEU A 131 6.99 1.18 15.56
N ALA A 132 6.52 1.96 16.53
CA ALA A 132 5.43 1.58 17.43
C ALA A 132 4.04 1.93 16.87
N ASP A 133 3.95 3.01 16.11
CA ASP A 133 2.66 3.64 15.76
C ASP A 133 1.96 3.13 14.48
N PRO A 134 2.63 2.65 13.41
CA PRO A 134 1.92 2.31 12.19
C PRO A 134 1.19 0.97 12.32
N ALA A 135 -0.07 0.95 11.90
CA ALA A 135 -0.87 -0.27 11.84
C ALA A 135 -0.57 -1.10 10.59
N LEU A 136 -0.11 -0.45 9.51
CA LEU A 136 0.02 -1.06 8.19
C LEU A 136 1.41 -0.79 7.57
N ILE A 137 1.99 -1.82 6.95
CA ILE A 137 3.13 -1.69 6.04
C ILE A 137 2.63 -1.86 4.62
N SER A 138 2.62 -0.77 3.85
CA SER A 138 2.13 -0.72 2.48
C SER A 138 3.23 -1.11 1.49
N LEU A 139 3.01 -2.17 0.72
CA LEU A 139 3.96 -2.67 -0.26
C LEU A 139 3.60 -2.16 -1.67
N ASP A 140 4.46 -1.32 -2.24
CA ASP A 140 4.33 -0.89 -3.62
C ASP A 140 4.88 -1.93 -4.60
N LEU A 141 4.00 -2.79 -5.11
CA LEU A 141 4.36 -3.83 -6.09
C LEU A 141 4.46 -3.30 -7.55
N THR A 142 4.29 -1.99 -7.80
CA THR A 142 4.53 -1.43 -9.15
C THR A 142 6.01 -1.28 -9.46
N ALA A 143 6.83 -1.13 -8.43
CA ALA A 143 8.28 -1.08 -8.52
C ALA A 143 8.88 -2.39 -8.01
N ARG A 144 10.04 -2.75 -8.58
CA ARG A 144 10.83 -3.86 -8.06
C ARG A 144 11.54 -3.38 -6.80
N PHE A 145 11.42 -4.14 -5.71
CA PHE A 145 12.23 -3.93 -4.53
C PHE A 145 13.66 -4.45 -4.77
N ASP A 146 14.65 -3.62 -4.46
CA ASP A 146 16.07 -4.01 -4.54
C ASP A 146 16.54 -4.77 -3.29
N PHE A 147 15.61 -5.19 -2.43
CA PHE A 147 15.86 -5.98 -1.24
C PHE A 147 14.82 -7.09 -1.08
N HIS A 148 15.14 -8.04 -0.20
CA HIS A 148 14.27 -9.19 0.07
C HIS A 148 13.52 -9.00 1.38
N PHE A 149 12.25 -9.39 1.40
CA PHE A 149 11.45 -9.44 2.62
C PHE A 149 11.86 -10.64 3.47
N ARG A 150 12.73 -10.39 4.45
CA ARG A 150 13.25 -11.45 5.33
C ARG A 150 12.14 -11.94 6.29
N PRO A 151 11.95 -13.26 6.48
CA PRO A 151 10.91 -13.79 7.35
C PRO A 151 10.98 -13.29 8.80
N LYS A 152 12.18 -13.12 9.36
CA LYS A 152 12.36 -12.68 10.76
C LYS A 152 11.73 -11.30 11.03
N PRO A 153 12.09 -10.22 10.29
CA PRO A 153 11.39 -8.93 10.38
C PRO A 153 9.88 -9.04 10.13
N CYS A 154 9.44 -9.79 9.11
CA CYS A 154 8.01 -9.92 8.81
C CYS A 154 7.22 -10.56 9.96
N MET A 155 7.74 -11.65 10.54
CA MET A 155 7.12 -12.32 11.67
C MET A 155 7.10 -11.42 12.90
N ALA A 156 8.19 -10.68 13.16
CA ALA A 156 8.22 -9.71 14.26
C ALA A 156 7.17 -8.61 14.09
N ALA A 157 7.00 -8.07 12.87
CA ALA A 157 5.98 -7.07 12.58
C ALA A 157 4.57 -7.62 12.86
N VAL A 158 4.27 -8.84 12.39
CA VAL A 158 2.96 -9.48 12.62
C VAL A 158 2.72 -9.74 14.10
N ALA A 159 3.73 -10.22 14.84
CA ALA A 159 3.65 -10.45 16.28
C ALA A 159 3.39 -9.16 17.07
N ARG A 160 3.87 -8.02 16.57
CA ARG A 160 3.60 -6.68 17.12
C ARG A 160 2.23 -6.12 16.72
N GLY A 161 1.48 -6.81 15.86
CA GLY A 161 0.15 -6.41 15.43
C GLY A 161 0.10 -5.67 14.08
N LEU A 162 1.24 -5.46 13.41
CA LEU A 162 1.25 -4.83 12.08
C LEU A 162 0.66 -5.78 11.03
N ARG A 163 0.13 -5.22 9.94
CA ARG A 163 -0.33 -5.97 8.76
C ARG A 163 0.34 -5.45 7.50
N PHE A 164 0.61 -6.37 6.57
CA PHE A 164 1.11 -6.01 5.25
C PHE A 164 -0.06 -5.73 4.31
N GLU A 165 -0.08 -4.55 3.72
CA GLU A 165 -1.07 -4.13 2.73
C GLU A 165 -0.52 -4.37 1.32
N ILE A 166 -1.33 -5.00 0.48
CA ILE A 166 -1.09 -5.14 -0.95
C ILE A 166 -2.12 -4.28 -1.69
N CYS A 167 -1.65 -3.24 -2.38
CA CYS A 167 -2.52 -2.38 -3.19
C CYS A 167 -2.89 -3.10 -4.49
N TYR A 168 -4.12 -3.63 -4.60
CA TYR A 168 -4.55 -4.38 -5.78
C TYR A 168 -4.67 -3.50 -7.04
N ALA A 169 -5.00 -2.22 -6.88
CA ALA A 169 -5.18 -1.28 -7.99
C ALA A 169 -3.90 -1.15 -8.85
N HIS A 170 -2.74 -1.38 -8.25
CA HIS A 170 -1.44 -1.38 -8.92
C HIS A 170 -1.34 -2.51 -9.96
N ALA A 171 -1.90 -3.68 -9.69
CA ALA A 171 -1.91 -4.80 -10.62
C ALA A 171 -2.79 -4.53 -11.84
N LEU A 172 -3.91 -3.81 -11.65
CA LEU A 172 -4.84 -3.46 -12.73
C LEU A 172 -4.26 -2.37 -13.66
N ARG A 173 -3.49 -1.43 -13.11
CA ARG A 173 -2.87 -0.33 -13.89
C ARG A 173 -1.68 -0.78 -14.75
N ALA A 174 -1.01 -1.88 -14.38
CA ALA A 174 0.15 -2.42 -15.09
C ALA A 174 -0.16 -3.00 -16.49
N GLY A 175 -1.43 -3.01 -16.91
CA GLY A 175 -1.85 -3.42 -18.26
C GLY A 175 -1.70 -2.37 -19.37
N GLY A 176 -1.38 -1.11 -19.04
CA GLY A 176 -1.66 0.04 -19.93
C GLY A 176 -0.50 0.77 -20.59
N GLY A 177 0.71 0.20 -20.74
CA GLY A 177 1.76 0.90 -21.51
C GLY A 177 3.06 0.12 -21.76
N PRO A 178 3.76 0.41 -22.88
CA PRO A 178 4.97 -0.31 -23.30
C PRO A 178 6.14 -0.19 -22.31
N GLU A 179 6.17 0.83 -21.44
CA GLU A 179 7.19 1.00 -20.40
C GLU A 179 6.98 0.06 -19.19
N ALA A 180 5.73 -0.25 -18.85
CA ALA A 180 5.39 -1.14 -17.72
C ALA A 180 5.77 -2.61 -18.01
N ALA A 181 5.81 -3.00 -19.29
CA ALA A 181 6.23 -4.35 -19.69
C ALA A 181 7.72 -4.61 -19.44
N ARG A 182 8.59 -3.58 -19.49
CA ARG A 182 10.04 -3.71 -19.29
C ARG A 182 10.46 -3.97 -17.83
N LYS A 183 9.61 -3.65 -16.86
CA LYS A 183 9.86 -3.86 -15.42
C LYS A 183 9.33 -5.19 -14.87
N ARG A 184 8.77 -6.05 -15.74
CA ARG A 184 8.22 -7.36 -15.35
C ARG A 184 9.34 -8.38 -15.17
N ALA A 185 9.84 -8.54 -13.94
CA ALA A 185 10.26 -9.86 -13.51
C ALA A 185 8.98 -10.68 -13.26
N PRO A 186 8.77 -11.83 -13.92
CA PRO A 186 7.59 -12.65 -13.67
C PRO A 186 7.52 -13.00 -12.18
N ILE A 187 6.31 -12.99 -11.61
CA ILE A 187 6.06 -13.23 -10.18
C ILE A 187 6.70 -14.54 -9.68
N TRP A 188 6.83 -15.52 -10.59
CA TRP A 188 7.53 -16.79 -10.38
C TRP A 188 9.03 -16.64 -10.08
N GLN A 189 9.68 -15.59 -10.60
CA GLN A 189 11.11 -15.33 -10.41
C GLN A 189 11.42 -14.72 -9.03
N ILE A 190 10.42 -14.07 -8.40
CA ILE A 190 10.51 -13.57 -7.02
C ILE A 190 10.27 -14.71 -6.03
N LEU A 191 9.41 -15.67 -6.37
CA LEU A 191 9.03 -16.79 -5.50
C LEU A 191 9.96 -18.00 -5.59
N ASN A 192 10.76 -18.16 -6.66
CA ASN A 192 11.67 -19.30 -6.80
C ASN A 192 13.00 -18.95 -7.49
N PRO A 193 14.01 -18.45 -6.75
CA PRO A 193 15.29 -18.01 -7.31
C PRO A 193 16.19 -19.14 -7.83
N ARG A 194 15.84 -20.42 -7.58
CA ARG A 194 16.69 -21.57 -7.93
C ARG A 194 16.57 -22.03 -9.39
N ALA A 195 15.53 -21.60 -10.11
CA ALA A 195 15.29 -22.01 -11.50
C ALA A 195 16.11 -21.22 -12.54
N GLY A 196 16.65 -20.06 -12.18
CA GLY A 196 17.39 -19.18 -13.11
C GLY A 196 18.80 -19.65 -13.48
N ASN A 197 19.35 -20.64 -12.78
CA ASN A 197 20.76 -21.03 -12.95
C ASN A 197 21.02 -22.03 -14.09
N VAL A 198 19.97 -22.58 -14.73
CA VAL A 198 20.12 -23.61 -15.77
C VAL A 198 20.51 -23.00 -17.14
N GLN A 199 20.16 -21.73 -17.39
CA GLN A 199 20.55 -21.03 -18.63
C GLN A 199 21.99 -20.52 -18.59
N ALA A 200 22.50 -20.10 -17.43
CA ALA A 200 23.87 -19.61 -17.27
C ALA A 200 24.94 -20.71 -17.48
N SER A 201 24.61 -21.97 -17.15
CA SER A 201 25.52 -23.10 -17.35
C SER A 201 25.72 -23.47 -18.82
N ARG A 202 24.72 -23.24 -19.69
CA ARG A 202 24.84 -23.51 -21.13
C ARG A 202 25.70 -22.48 -21.87
N ILE A 203 25.64 -21.21 -21.45
CA ILE A 203 26.45 -20.14 -22.05
C ILE A 203 27.93 -20.30 -21.69
N ASN A 204 28.23 -20.65 -20.42
CA ASN A 204 29.62 -20.91 -20.00
C ASN A 204 30.23 -22.15 -20.66
N TYR A 205 29.45 -23.20 -20.94
CA TYR A 205 29.98 -24.39 -21.64
C TYR A 205 30.32 -24.10 -23.12
N GLN A 206 29.53 -23.26 -23.79
CA GLN A 206 29.78 -22.84 -25.18
C GLN A 206 30.99 -21.90 -25.29
N GLN A 207 31.16 -20.98 -24.33
CA GLN A 207 32.34 -20.09 -24.29
C GLN A 207 33.64 -20.84 -23.95
N ASN A 208 33.60 -21.85 -23.07
CA ASN A 208 34.79 -22.66 -22.79
C ASN A 208 35.17 -23.61 -23.94
N ALA A 209 34.19 -24.08 -24.72
CA ALA A 209 34.44 -24.88 -25.92
C ALA A 209 35.08 -24.06 -27.05
N MET A 210 34.72 -22.78 -27.21
CA MET A 210 35.38 -21.88 -28.17
C MET A 210 36.78 -21.44 -27.74
N ASN A 211 37.08 -21.42 -26.43
CA ASN A 211 38.40 -21.04 -25.93
C ASN A 211 39.42 -22.20 -25.95
N MET A 212 38.97 -23.45 -26.14
CA MET A 212 39.86 -24.61 -26.37
C MET A 212 40.27 -24.79 -27.84
N MET A 213 39.61 -24.12 -28.79
CA MET A 213 39.96 -24.18 -30.22
C MET A 213 40.93 -23.07 -30.67
N GLY A 214 41.35 -22.17 -29.77
CA GLY A 214 42.15 -20.99 -30.11
C GLY A 214 43.66 -21.05 -29.77
N LYS A 215 44.16 -22.11 -29.13
CA LYS A 215 45.62 -22.24 -28.87
C LYS A 215 46.31 -22.96 -30.02
N GLY A 216 46.41 -22.25 -31.14
CA GLY A 216 47.29 -22.60 -32.25
C GLY A 216 48.76 -22.55 -31.82
N CYS A 217 49.46 -23.65 -32.09
CA CYS A 217 50.91 -23.83 -31.99
C CYS A 217 51.70 -22.64 -32.56
N VAL A 218 52.66 -22.13 -31.80
CA VAL A 218 53.83 -21.41 -32.37
C VAL A 218 54.99 -22.40 -32.33
N PHE A 219 55.29 -22.98 -33.48
CA PHE A 219 56.47 -23.81 -33.70
C PHE A 219 57.62 -22.93 -34.21
N LYS A 220 58.80 -23.18 -33.65
CA LYS A 220 60.12 -22.64 -33.98
C LYS A 220 60.47 -22.80 -35.46
N GLN A 221 61.13 -21.81 -36.05
CA GLN A 221 62.28 -22.00 -36.94
C GLN A 221 63.38 -21.02 -36.52
#